data_AF-A0A496RZH1-F1
#
_entry.id   AF-A0A496RZH1-F1
#
_cell.length_a   1.000
_cell.length_b   1.000
_cell.length_c   1.000
_cell.angle_alpha   90.00
_cell.angle_beta   90.00
_cell.angle_gamma   90.00
#
_symmetry.space_group_name_H-M   'P 1'
#
loop_
_entity.id
_entity.type
_entity.pdbx_description
1 polymer ?
#
loop_
_entity_poly.entity_id
_entity_poly.type
_entity_poly.pdbx_seq_one_letter_code
_entity_poly.pdbx_strand_id
1 'polypeptide(L)'
;MRFIETEFFPLGLVNEKSASEKQGGGRPPFWEMVFWWTRKPLASARAVIAASLLPDNASPSAFKNMVGLGSGTTHRSNPHIPESVKEYFEGKRLLDPFAGFGSIPLEAMRLGLKATAVELLPTAYIFLKAVLEYPAKSC
;
A
#
# COMPACT_ATOMS: atom_id res chain seq x y z
N MET A 1 18.59 -0.03 -12.54
CA MET A 1 17.17 -0.31 -12.85
C MET A 1 16.46 -0.48 -11.49
N ARG A 2 15.13 -0.42 -11.41
CA ARG A 2 14.41 -0.67 -10.13
C ARG A 2 13.80 -2.06 -10.10
N PHE A 3 13.55 -2.61 -8.90
CA PHE A 3 12.97 -3.95 -8.77
C PHE A 3 11.65 -4.11 -9.55
N ILE A 4 10.82 -3.06 -9.58
CA ILE A 4 9.55 -3.07 -10.32
C ILE A 4 9.70 -3.27 -11.84
N GLU A 5 10.85 -2.93 -12.41
CA GLU A 5 11.15 -3.05 -13.84
C GLU A 5 11.71 -4.42 -14.21
N THR A 6 11.92 -5.31 -13.22
CA THR A 6 12.52 -6.62 -13.41
C THR A 6 11.47 -7.70 -13.67
N GLU A 7 11.88 -8.76 -14.38
CA GLU A 7 11.08 -9.99 -14.54
C GLU A 7 10.84 -10.74 -13.22
N PHE A 8 11.64 -10.43 -12.20
CA PHE A 8 11.57 -11.05 -10.88
C PHE A 8 10.48 -10.44 -9.99
N PHE A 9 9.87 -9.32 -10.41
CA PHE A 9 8.75 -8.73 -9.71
C PHE A 9 7.54 -9.69 -9.72
N PRO A 10 6.98 -10.09 -8.56
CA PRO A 10 5.95 -11.13 -8.50
C PRO A 10 4.55 -10.60 -8.86
N LEU A 11 4.40 -10.08 -10.09
CA LEU A 11 3.17 -9.44 -10.58
C LEU A 11 1.94 -10.36 -10.49
N GLY A 12 2.09 -11.64 -10.84
CA GLY A 12 0.99 -12.61 -10.79
C GLY A 12 0.42 -12.77 -9.38
N LEU A 13 1.30 -12.89 -8.38
CA LEU A 13 0.90 -13.01 -6.98
C LEU A 13 0.29 -11.70 -6.46
N VAL A 14 0.84 -10.54 -6.84
CA VAL A 14 0.26 -9.23 -6.49
C VAL A 14 -1.16 -9.10 -7.05
N ASN A 15 -1.37 -9.52 -8.30
CA ASN A 15 -2.68 -9.48 -8.95
C ASN A 15 -3.67 -10.43 -8.27
N GLU A 16 -3.26 -11.66 -7.95
CA GLU A 16 -4.07 -12.64 -7.24
C GLU A 16 -4.53 -12.08 -5.87
N LYS A 17 -3.59 -11.59 -5.05
CA LYS A 17 -3.92 -11.02 -3.73
C LYS A 17 -4.79 -9.77 -3.83
N SER A 18 -4.56 -8.93 -4.83
CA SER A 18 -5.37 -7.75 -5.10
C SER A 18 -6.79 -8.10 -5.55
N ALA A 19 -6.94 -9.17 -6.34
CA ALA A 19 -8.25 -9.71 -6.74
C ALA A 19 -8.98 -10.30 -5.54
N SER A 20 -8.30 -11.10 -4.70
CA SER A 20 -8.86 -11.64 -3.47
C SER A 20 -9.27 -10.55 -2.48
N GLU A 21 -8.52 -9.43 -2.38
CA GLU A 21 -8.93 -8.28 -1.56
C GLU A 21 -10.24 -7.65 -2.05
N LYS A 22 -10.43 -7.57 -3.38
CA LYS A 22 -11.65 -7.01 -3.99
C LYS A 22 -12.83 -7.97 -3.97
N GLN A 23 -12.60 -9.27 -4.12
CA GLN A 23 -13.64 -10.31 -4.20
C GLN A 23 -14.00 -10.88 -2.82
N GLY A 24 -13.01 -11.06 -1.96
CA GLY A 24 -13.09 -11.81 -0.73
C GLY A 24 -13.68 -10.99 0.42
N GLY A 25 -14.99 -10.73 0.36
CA GLY A 25 -15.87 -10.64 1.53
C GLY A 25 -15.52 -9.67 2.66
N GLY A 26 -14.48 -8.85 2.52
CA GLY A 26 -14.07 -7.80 3.44
C GLY A 26 -14.92 -6.55 3.30
N ARG A 27 -16.21 -6.73 3.05
CA ARG A 27 -17.24 -5.72 3.23
C ARG A 27 -17.81 -5.96 4.63
N PRO A 28 -17.35 -5.26 5.67
CA PRO A 28 -18.14 -5.19 6.88
C PRO A 28 -19.59 -4.82 6.50
N PRO A 29 -20.63 -5.35 7.15
CA PRO A 29 -22.02 -5.14 6.74
C PRO A 29 -22.40 -3.65 6.56
N PHE A 30 -21.69 -2.76 7.25
CA PHE A 30 -21.87 -1.30 7.21
C PHE A 30 -20.98 -0.56 6.19
N TRP A 31 -20.00 -1.21 5.57
CA TRP A 31 -19.12 -0.61 4.55
C TRP A 31 -19.79 -0.41 3.19
N GLU A 32 -21.03 -0.87 3.02
CA GLU A 32 -21.86 -0.53 1.86
C GLU A 32 -22.52 0.85 1.98
N MET A 33 -22.38 1.55 3.11
CA MET A 33 -22.89 2.93 3.23
C MET A 33 -22.08 3.94 2.40
N VAL A 34 -20.79 3.69 2.14
CA VAL A 34 -19.93 4.57 1.35
C VAL A 34 -19.04 3.76 0.42
N PHE A 35 -19.53 3.54 -0.80
CA PHE A 35 -18.73 3.04 -1.90
C PHE A 35 -17.85 4.16 -2.47
N TRP A 36 -16.54 3.90 -2.64
CA TRP A 36 -15.63 4.80 -3.35
C TRP A 36 -15.01 4.10 -4.55
N TRP A 37 -15.28 4.63 -5.75
CA TRP A 37 -14.87 4.07 -7.03
C TRP A 37 -13.34 3.84 -7.14
N THR A 38 -12.55 4.71 -6.51
CA THR A 38 -11.08 4.72 -6.63
C THR A 38 -10.38 4.04 -5.44
N ARG A 39 -10.94 2.97 -4.87
CA ARG A 39 -10.25 2.17 -3.85
C ARG A 39 -9.25 1.22 -4.50
N LYS A 40 -7.99 1.63 -4.56
CA LYS A 40 -6.88 0.79 -5.01
C LYS A 40 -6.62 -0.33 -3.98
N PRO A 41 -6.41 -1.59 -4.40
CA PRO A 41 -6.02 -2.67 -3.49
C PRO A 41 -4.78 -2.28 -2.69
N LEU A 42 -4.80 -2.53 -1.39
CA LEU A 42 -3.67 -2.24 -0.52
C LEU A 42 -2.47 -3.12 -0.87
N ALA A 43 -2.71 -4.37 -1.26
CA ALA A 43 -1.64 -5.28 -1.70
C ALA A 43 -0.86 -4.72 -2.90
N SER A 44 -1.55 -4.19 -3.92
CA SER A 44 -0.88 -3.61 -5.10
C SER A 44 -0.19 -2.29 -4.79
N ALA A 45 -0.85 -1.39 -4.05
CA ALA A 45 -0.26 -0.12 -3.65
C ALA A 45 1.06 -0.33 -2.89
N ARG A 46 1.07 -1.21 -1.90
CA ARG A 46 2.26 -1.59 -1.13
C ARG A 46 3.36 -2.16 -2.02
N ALA A 47 3.03 -3.13 -2.87
CA ALA A 47 4.00 -3.81 -3.71
C ALA A 47 4.66 -2.84 -4.70
N VAL A 48 3.88 -1.95 -5.32
CA VAL A 48 4.41 -0.94 -6.25
C VAL A 48 5.33 0.04 -5.53
N ILE A 49 4.91 0.60 -4.39
CA ILE A 49 5.75 1.55 -3.63
C ILE A 49 7.07 0.89 -3.23
N ALA A 50 7.01 -0.31 -2.65
CA ALA A 50 8.21 -1.02 -2.20
C ALA A 50 9.14 -1.38 -3.37
N ALA A 51 8.58 -1.89 -4.47
CA ALA A 51 9.36 -2.29 -5.65
C ALA A 51 9.98 -1.09 -6.40
N SER A 52 9.37 0.10 -6.33
CA SER A 52 9.95 1.33 -6.88
C SER A 52 11.15 1.85 -6.09
N LEU A 53 11.26 1.51 -4.80
CA LEU A 53 12.36 1.94 -3.94
C LEU A 53 13.55 0.98 -3.97
N LEU A 54 13.26 -0.31 -4.05
CA LEU A 54 14.27 -1.36 -4.03
C LEU A 54 15.15 -1.39 -5.30
N PRO A 55 16.42 -1.83 -5.16
CA PRO A 55 17.30 -2.05 -6.30
C PRO A 55 16.84 -3.26 -7.12
N ASP A 56 17.26 -3.33 -8.38
CA ASP A 56 16.96 -4.42 -9.32
C ASP A 56 17.45 -5.81 -8.87
N ASN A 57 18.49 -5.87 -8.05
CA ASN A 57 19.03 -7.11 -7.50
C ASN A 57 18.31 -7.63 -6.24
N ALA A 58 17.19 -7.02 -5.84
CA ALA A 58 16.44 -7.46 -4.67
C ALA A 58 15.89 -8.89 -4.83
N SER A 59 15.95 -9.70 -3.77
CA SER A 59 15.51 -11.09 -3.86
C SER A 59 13.97 -11.21 -3.84
N PRO A 60 13.35 -11.98 -4.75
CA PRO A 60 11.89 -12.08 -4.82
C PRO A 60 11.25 -12.70 -3.57
N SER A 61 11.95 -13.63 -2.92
CA SER A 61 11.47 -14.27 -1.70
C SER A 61 11.47 -13.29 -0.52
N ALA A 62 12.55 -12.53 -0.33
CA ALA A 62 12.60 -11.51 0.71
C ALA A 62 11.56 -10.42 0.44
N PHE A 63 11.39 -10.01 -0.82
CA PHE A 63 10.34 -9.05 -1.21
C PHE A 63 8.94 -9.54 -0.80
N LYS A 64 8.57 -10.77 -1.19
CA LYS A 64 7.25 -11.35 -0.85
C LYS A 64 6.99 -11.36 0.65
N ASN A 65 8.00 -11.70 1.45
CA ASN A 65 7.92 -11.73 2.90
C ASN A 65 7.78 -10.31 3.47
N MET A 66 8.62 -9.38 3.01
CA MET A 66 8.63 -7.98 3.44
C MET A 66 7.27 -7.30 3.22
N VAL A 67 6.66 -7.48 2.04
CA VAL A 67 5.36 -6.88 1.73
C VAL A 67 4.16 -7.71 2.21
N GLY A 68 4.38 -8.90 2.79
CA GLY A 68 3.34 -9.74 3.37
C GLY A 68 2.48 -10.51 2.34
N LEU A 69 2.99 -10.71 1.12
CA LEU A 69 2.28 -11.41 0.03
C LEU A 69 2.09 -12.92 0.28
N GLY A 70 2.80 -13.50 1.24
CA GLY A 70 2.64 -14.91 1.62
C GLY A 70 1.38 -15.21 2.43
N SER A 71 0.77 -14.20 3.05
CA SER A 71 -0.42 -14.37 3.91
C SER A 71 -1.73 -14.30 3.12
N GLY A 72 -2.80 -14.93 3.63
CA GLY A 72 -4.15 -14.78 3.06
C GLY A 72 -4.76 -13.39 3.28
N THR A 73 -4.19 -12.60 4.20
CA THR A 73 -4.71 -11.31 4.67
C THR A 73 -3.65 -10.20 4.57
N THR A 74 -2.94 -10.13 3.45
CA THR A 74 -1.86 -9.14 3.21
C THR A 74 -2.25 -7.70 3.55
N HIS A 75 -3.49 -7.30 3.25
CA HIS A 75 -4.01 -5.96 3.53
C HIS A 75 -4.20 -5.67 5.03
N ARG A 76 -4.34 -6.70 5.88
CA ARG A 76 -4.55 -6.54 7.32
C ARG A 76 -3.25 -6.38 8.09
N SER A 77 -2.19 -7.08 7.68
CA SER A 77 -0.88 -7.01 8.33
C SER A 77 -0.07 -5.80 7.86
N ASN A 78 0.72 -5.22 8.77
CA ASN A 78 1.74 -4.24 8.42
C ASN A 78 2.91 -4.94 7.71
N PRO A 79 3.55 -4.30 6.71
CA PRO A 79 4.78 -4.81 6.12
C PRO A 79 5.90 -4.81 7.17
N HIS A 80 6.84 -5.74 7.02
CA HIS A 80 8.01 -5.82 7.88
C HIS A 80 9.25 -5.55 7.04
N ILE A 81 9.85 -4.38 7.22
CA ILE A 81 11.04 -3.95 6.47
C ILE A 81 12.28 -4.49 7.18
N PRO A 82 13.07 -5.39 6.54
CA PRO A 82 14.30 -5.89 7.14
C PRO A 82 15.37 -4.79 7.17
N GLU A 83 16.26 -4.84 8.16
CA GLU A 83 17.31 -3.82 8.35
C GLU A 83 18.22 -3.69 7.13
N SER A 84 18.42 -4.78 6.38
CA SER A 84 19.24 -4.81 5.16
C SER A 84 18.75 -3.93 4.02
N VAL A 85 17.46 -3.57 3.99
CA VAL A 85 16.88 -2.72 2.93
C VAL A 85 16.30 -1.42 3.46
N LYS A 86 16.42 -1.16 4.77
CA LYS A 86 15.82 0.00 5.43
C LYS A 86 16.33 1.33 4.87
N GLU A 87 17.60 1.38 4.46
CA GLU A 87 18.21 2.54 3.81
C GLU A 87 17.45 3.01 2.55
N TYR A 88 16.75 2.10 1.85
CA TYR A 88 15.99 2.44 0.65
C TYR A 88 14.67 3.15 0.98
N PHE A 89 14.15 2.98 2.20
CA PHE A 89 12.88 3.55 2.67
C PHE A 89 13.09 4.80 3.54
N GLU A 90 14.18 4.84 4.30
CA GLU A 90 14.45 5.91 5.25
C GLU A 90 14.57 7.28 4.56
N GLY A 91 13.90 8.29 5.14
CA GLY A 91 13.87 9.65 4.62
C GLY A 91 13.10 9.84 3.30
N LYS A 92 12.49 8.79 2.73
CA LYS A 92 11.71 8.90 1.49
C LYS A 92 10.35 9.54 1.74
N ARG A 93 9.91 10.29 0.73
CA ARG A 93 8.63 11.01 0.73
C ARG A 93 7.82 10.59 -0.47
N LEU A 94 6.52 10.39 -0.28
CA LEU A 94 5.58 10.04 -1.35
C LEU A 94 4.54 11.15 -1.48
N LEU A 95 4.28 11.59 -2.71
CA LEU A 95 3.17 12.49 -3.04
C LEU A 95 2.15 11.70 -3.87
N ASP A 96 0.92 11.63 -3.40
CA ASP A 96 -0.22 11.13 -4.19
C ASP A 96 -1.15 12.31 -4.51
N PRO A 97 -1.11 12.85 -5.74
CA PRO A 97 -1.97 13.97 -6.15
C PRO A 97 -3.43 13.57 -6.41
N PHE A 98 -3.74 12.27 -6.42
CA PHE A 98 -5.06 11.71 -6.70
C PHE A 98 -5.40 10.62 -5.67
N ALA A 99 -5.28 11.01 -4.41
CA ALA A 99 -5.32 10.06 -3.29
C ALA A 99 -6.67 9.37 -3.14
N GLY A 100 -7.78 10.03 -3.51
CA GLY A 100 -9.11 9.49 -3.38
C GLY A 100 -9.39 9.00 -1.96
N PHE A 101 -9.54 7.68 -1.79
CA PHE A 101 -9.77 7.05 -0.48
C PHE A 101 -8.52 6.97 0.41
N GLY A 102 -7.31 7.13 -0.16
CA GLY A 102 -6.05 7.14 0.58
C GLY A 102 -5.30 5.81 0.62
N SER A 103 -5.61 4.83 -0.23
CA SER A 103 -4.93 3.52 -0.23
C SER A 103 -3.40 3.62 -0.41
N ILE A 104 -2.93 4.43 -1.37
CA ILE A 104 -1.49 4.60 -1.65
C ILE A 104 -0.78 5.30 -0.48
N PRO A 105 -1.22 6.49 -0.01
CA PRO A 105 -0.57 7.15 1.13
C PRO A 105 -0.65 6.33 2.41
N LEU A 106 -1.72 5.53 2.63
CA LEU A 106 -1.81 4.60 3.76
C LEU A 106 -0.67 3.58 3.71
N GLU A 107 -0.50 2.88 2.58
CA GLU A 107 0.56 1.88 2.46
C GLU A 107 1.96 2.51 2.45
N ALA A 108 2.11 3.73 1.95
CA ALA A 108 3.35 4.49 2.09
C ALA A 108 3.71 4.73 3.57
N MET A 109 2.74 5.16 4.38
CA MET A 109 2.92 5.33 5.83
C MET A 109 3.26 4.02 6.53
N ARG A 110 2.61 2.90 6.15
CA ARG A 110 2.91 1.57 6.70
C ARG A 110 4.31 1.08 6.33
N LEU A 111 4.85 1.54 5.20
CA LEU A 111 6.24 1.32 4.78
C LEU A 111 7.23 2.33 5.41
N GLY A 112 6.78 3.20 6.32
CA GLY A 112 7.62 4.18 7.00
C GLY A 112 7.93 5.44 6.18
N LEU A 113 7.27 5.66 5.05
CA LEU A 113 7.44 6.87 4.24
C LEU A 113 6.60 8.02 4.79
N LYS A 114 7.12 9.25 4.61
CA LYS A 114 6.30 10.45 4.79
C LYS A 114 5.43 10.66 3.55
N ALA A 115 4.13 10.41 3.68
CA ALA A 115 3.17 10.58 2.60
C ALA A 115 2.49 11.95 2.64
N THR A 116 2.28 12.55 1.47
CA THR A 116 1.44 13.73 1.24
C THR A 116 0.32 13.32 0.29
N ALA A 117 -0.92 13.42 0.74
CA ALA A 117 -2.10 13.11 -0.06
C ALA A 117 -2.79 14.40 -0.45
N VAL A 118 -3.11 14.56 -1.74
CA VAL A 118 -3.86 15.71 -2.26
C VAL A 118 -5.11 15.19 -2.95
N GLU A 119 -6.19 15.94 -2.80
CA GLU A 119 -7.46 15.63 -3.43
C GLU A 119 -8.30 16.91 -3.56
N LEU A 120 -8.97 17.06 -4.70
CA LEU A 120 -9.80 18.22 -5.00
C LEU A 120 -11.21 18.05 -4.45
N LEU A 121 -11.70 16.81 -4.38
CA LEU A 121 -13.05 16.50 -3.94
C LEU A 121 -13.16 16.63 -2.42
N PRO A 122 -14.01 17.53 -1.88
CA PRO A 122 -14.14 17.72 -0.43
C PRO A 122 -14.56 16.44 0.30
N THR A 123 -15.40 15.62 -0.31
CA THR A 123 -15.83 14.32 0.24
C THR A 123 -14.64 13.36 0.40
N ALA A 124 -13.75 13.32 -0.58
CA ALA A 124 -12.56 12.48 -0.52
C ALA A 124 -11.55 12.99 0.50
N TYR A 125 -11.42 14.31 0.64
CA TYR A 125 -10.63 14.91 1.72
C TYR A 125 -11.09 14.42 3.11
N ILE A 126 -12.40 14.35 3.37
CA ILE A 126 -12.92 13.80 4.64
C ILE A 126 -12.47 12.35 4.85
N PHE A 127 -12.51 11.51 3.80
CA PHE A 127 -12.01 10.13 3.88
C PHE A 127 -10.51 10.08 4.17
N LEU A 128 -9.71 10.93 3.52
CA LEU A 128 -8.27 10.99 3.79
C LEU A 128 -8.00 11.32 5.26
N LYS A 129 -8.73 12.27 5.85
CA LYS A 129 -8.61 12.59 7.28
C LYS A 129 -8.99 11.40 8.16
N ALA A 130 -10.09 10.71 7.83
CA ALA A 130 -10.58 9.56 8.59
C ALA A 130 -9.68 8.31 8.48
N VAL A 131 -9.07 8.08 7.32
CA VAL A 131 -8.25 6.89 7.04
C VAL A 131 -6.79 7.10 7.45
N LEU A 132 -6.25 8.31 7.25
CA LEU A 132 -4.81 8.58 7.40
C LEU A 132 -4.50 9.37 8.68
N GLU A 133 -5.25 10.45 8.92
CA GLU A 133 -4.85 11.44 9.94
C GLU A 133 -5.38 11.12 11.33
N TYR A 134 -6.66 10.81 11.47
CA TYR A 134 -7.25 10.54 12.79
C TYR A 134 -6.68 9.26 13.43
N PRO A 135 -6.55 8.13 12.71
CA PRO A 135 -5.95 6.92 13.29
C PRO A 135 -4.50 7.12 13.71
N ALA A 136 -3.74 7.95 12.97
CA ALA A 136 -2.34 8.24 13.29
C ALA A 136 -2.16 9.16 14.51
N LYS A 137 -3.19 9.92 14.91
CA LYS A 137 -3.16 10.78 16.12
C LYS A 137 -3.65 10.08 17.39
N SER A 138 -4.35 8.95 17.24
CA SER A 138 -4.97 8.22 18.35
C SER A 138 -4.07 7.12 18.96
N CYS A 139 -2.87 6.93 18.42
CA CYS A 139 -1.85 6.00 18.91
C CYS A 139 -0.67 6.79 19.49
#